data_AF-A0AAE1P0J9-F1
#
_entry.id   AF-A0AAE1P0J9-F1
#
_cell.length_a   1.000
_cell.length_b   1.000
_cell.length_c   1.000
_cell.angle_alpha   90.00
_cell.angle_beta   90.00
_cell.angle_gamma   90.00
#
_symmetry.space_group_name_H-M   'P 1'
#
loop_
_entity.id
_entity.type
_entity.pdbx_description
1 polymer ?
#
loop_
_entity_poly.entity_id
_entity_poly.type
_entity_poly.pdbx_seq_one_letter_code
_entity_poly.pdbx_strand_id
1 'polypeptide(L)'
;MVVVWKGGCCVLCVCVCVVVVVVVVAFTAPRSRLPLVFLFTSNKVDQKGAVNMGRGVEMTGCGKCVRFLMFVVNFVIWVASIAILVLGIWTVVDRPYLEQLLGSEMYMTAAYILIATGCVIFFVSFLGCFGALREVKCMLLTYFIIVLLLFIILLIGGILGYVFKDKAKITVNHAMMVAIKEYDSTSEKKTAVTKAWDETQQAMKCCAIQEQEEWVKLNSEFNVNKRVPKSCCKIDTSGLMMECQRNPTDANSYTEGCFEKAVEFVEEHALIIGGVGIAVALIMGEVKSIIECSEAFYLELVDTGDAFT
;
A
#
# COMPACT_ATOMS: atom_id res chain seq x y z
N MET A 1 -18.07 -35.70 -10.43
CA MET A 1 -17.19 -35.98 -9.28
C MET A 1 -17.16 -34.72 -8.44
N VAL A 2 -18.02 -34.66 -7.43
CA VAL A 2 -18.24 -33.47 -6.60
C VAL A 2 -17.22 -33.47 -5.48
N VAL A 3 -16.17 -32.66 -5.60
CA VAL A 3 -15.27 -32.38 -4.47
C VAL A 3 -15.93 -31.29 -3.65
N VAL A 4 -16.66 -31.71 -2.61
CA VAL A 4 -17.23 -30.83 -1.60
C VAL A 4 -16.06 -30.17 -0.85
N TRP A 5 -15.81 -28.90 -1.15
CA TRP A 5 -14.82 -28.06 -0.47
C TRP A 5 -15.34 -27.65 0.92
N LYS A 6 -15.30 -28.58 1.88
CA LYS A 6 -15.88 -28.39 3.23
C LYS A 6 -15.00 -27.62 4.22
N GLY A 7 -13.94 -26.93 3.76
CA GLY A 7 -13.00 -26.18 4.61
C GLY A 7 -12.70 -24.73 4.18
N GLY A 8 -13.27 -24.25 3.06
CA GLY A 8 -12.82 -23.01 2.42
C GLY A 8 -13.13 -21.71 3.15
N CYS A 9 -14.21 -21.66 3.93
CA CYS A 9 -14.65 -20.41 4.56
C CYS A 9 -13.68 -19.94 5.67
N CYS A 10 -13.05 -20.87 6.40
CA CYS A 10 -12.00 -20.55 7.37
C CYS A 10 -10.70 -20.11 6.67
N VAL A 11 -10.34 -20.75 5.55
CA VAL A 11 -9.13 -20.40 4.79
C VAL A 11 -9.27 -19.01 4.16
N LEU A 12 -10.43 -18.67 3.60
CA LEU A 12 -10.70 -17.36 3.02
C LEU A 12 -10.73 -16.25 4.08
N CYS A 13 -11.31 -16.53 5.26
CA CYS A 13 -11.32 -15.59 6.37
C CYS A 13 -9.91 -15.35 6.94
N VAL A 14 -9.10 -16.40 7.04
CA VAL A 14 -7.69 -16.31 7.42
C VAL A 14 -6.88 -15.61 6.33
N CYS A 15 -7.10 -15.90 5.04
CA CYS A 15 -6.39 -15.24 3.94
C CYS A 15 -6.73 -13.75 3.83
N VAL A 16 -7.99 -13.33 3.96
CA VAL A 16 -8.36 -11.92 3.94
C VAL A 16 -7.85 -11.19 5.19
N CYS A 17 -7.94 -11.81 6.36
CA CYS A 17 -7.34 -11.24 7.58
C CYS A 17 -5.81 -11.18 7.48
N VAL A 18 -5.15 -12.19 6.93
CA VAL A 18 -3.70 -12.22 6.75
C VAL A 18 -3.27 -11.22 5.68
N VAL A 19 -3.98 -11.06 4.56
CA VAL A 19 -3.63 -10.07 3.53
C VAL A 19 -3.84 -8.65 4.06
N VAL A 20 -4.93 -8.38 4.78
CA VAL A 20 -5.17 -7.05 5.37
C VAL A 20 -4.21 -6.77 6.53
N VAL A 21 -3.92 -7.76 7.39
CA VAL A 21 -2.92 -7.62 8.46
C VAL A 21 -1.53 -7.49 7.86
N VAL A 22 -1.17 -8.22 6.80
CA VAL A 22 0.13 -8.08 6.13
C VAL A 22 0.24 -6.72 5.45
N VAL A 23 -0.80 -6.22 4.78
CA VAL A 23 -0.79 -4.88 4.18
C VAL A 23 -0.72 -3.80 5.28
N VAL A 24 -1.54 -3.89 6.33
CA VAL A 24 -1.52 -2.91 7.42
C VAL A 24 -0.21 -2.97 8.21
N VAL A 25 0.31 -4.16 8.53
CA VAL A 25 1.57 -4.35 9.27
C VAL A 25 2.78 -3.97 8.39
N ALA A 26 2.77 -4.27 7.09
CA ALA A 26 3.82 -3.83 6.18
C ALA A 26 3.91 -2.30 6.06
N PHE A 27 2.79 -1.59 6.21
CA PHE A 27 2.76 -0.13 6.15
C PHE A 27 2.89 0.56 7.52
N THR A 28 2.71 -0.15 8.64
CA THR A 28 2.72 0.46 10.00
C THR A 28 3.85 -0.01 10.93
N ALA A 29 4.62 -1.05 10.57
CA ALA A 29 5.67 -1.57 11.46
C ALA A 29 7.04 -0.90 11.25
N PRO A 30 7.65 -0.28 12.28
CA PRO A 30 9.03 0.17 12.22
C PRO A 30 10.03 -1.02 12.19
N ARG A 31 10.62 -1.22 11.00
CA ARG A 31 11.89 -1.83 10.54
C ARG A 31 12.82 -2.70 11.43
N SER A 32 12.52 -3.07 12.69
CA SER A 32 13.52 -3.71 13.59
C SER A 32 13.15 -5.05 14.23
N ARG A 33 11.97 -5.64 13.99
CA ARG A 33 11.69 -7.04 14.39
C ARG A 33 10.77 -7.73 13.39
N LEU A 34 11.34 -8.38 12.39
CA LEU A 34 10.70 -9.52 11.72
C LEU A 34 11.02 -10.77 12.57
N PRO A 35 10.04 -11.46 13.18
CA PRO A 35 10.22 -12.86 13.49
C PRO A 35 9.96 -13.65 12.20
N LEU A 36 11.02 -14.30 11.74
CA LEU A 36 11.00 -15.38 10.76
C LEU A 36 10.18 -16.55 11.35
N VAL A 37 8.85 -16.57 11.15
CA VAL A 37 8.02 -17.73 11.48
C VAL A 37 7.03 -18.00 10.35
N PHE A 38 7.52 -18.67 9.32
CA PHE A 38 6.69 -19.51 8.44
C PHE A 38 7.35 -20.88 8.29
N LEU A 39 7.33 -21.64 9.39
CA LEU A 39 7.33 -23.09 9.36
C LEU A 39 6.14 -23.56 10.20
N PHE A 40 4.98 -23.73 9.56
CA PHE A 40 3.97 -24.64 10.10
C PHE A 40 3.97 -25.91 9.25
N THR A 41 4.64 -26.90 9.83
CA THR A 41 4.57 -28.31 9.48
C THR A 41 3.11 -28.75 9.33
N SER A 42 2.83 -29.38 8.18
CA SER A 42 1.64 -30.16 7.93
C SER A 42 1.53 -31.27 8.99
N ASN A 43 0.67 -31.08 9.99
CA ASN A 43 0.36 -32.13 10.95
C ASN A 43 -0.95 -32.78 10.50
N LYS A 44 -0.85 -34.00 9.99
CA LYS A 44 -1.98 -34.86 9.62
C LYS A 44 -2.84 -35.11 10.85
N VAL A 45 -4.11 -34.73 10.78
CA VAL A 45 -5.15 -35.30 11.63
C VAL A 45 -5.87 -36.35 10.79
N ASP A 46 -5.60 -37.63 11.09
CA ASP A 46 -6.23 -38.79 10.45
C ASP A 46 -7.75 -38.80 10.72
N GLN A 47 -8.55 -38.77 9.64
CA GLN A 47 -9.97 -39.08 9.69
C GLN A 47 -10.17 -40.60 9.54
N LYS A 48 -10.52 -41.28 10.64
CA LYS A 48 -11.23 -42.57 10.57
C LYS A 48 -12.73 -42.31 10.51
N GLY A 49 -13.40 -43.07 9.67
CA GLY A 49 -14.72 -42.78 9.13
C GLY A 49 -15.90 -42.91 10.09
N ALA A 50 -17.03 -42.35 9.66
CA ALA A 50 -18.34 -43.02 9.64
C ALA A 50 -19.29 -42.19 8.78
N VAL A 51 -19.92 -42.85 7.82
CA VAL A 51 -21.08 -42.37 7.06
C VAL A 51 -22.25 -42.26 8.02
N ASN A 52 -22.89 -41.08 8.11
CA ASN A 52 -24.34 -41.03 8.30
C ASN A 52 -24.98 -39.70 7.87
N MET A 53 -26.13 -39.89 7.25
CA MET A 53 -27.05 -38.95 6.63
C MET A 53 -27.78 -38.12 7.70
N GLY A 54 -27.93 -36.82 7.46
CA GLY A 54 -28.92 -35.97 8.13
C GLY A 54 -28.48 -35.31 9.44
N ARG A 55 -28.04 -34.04 9.37
CA ARG A 55 -28.49 -32.89 10.18
C ARG A 55 -27.75 -31.66 9.69
N GLY A 56 -28.46 -30.54 9.52
CA GLY A 56 -27.91 -29.28 9.02
C GLY A 56 -26.66 -28.86 9.79
N VAL A 57 -25.60 -28.54 9.06
CA VAL A 57 -24.43 -27.87 9.63
C VAL A 57 -24.81 -26.42 9.82
N GLU A 58 -25.17 -26.06 11.05
CA GLU A 58 -25.17 -24.68 11.50
C GLU A 58 -23.72 -24.15 11.46
N MET A 59 -23.32 -23.50 10.36
CA MET A 59 -22.16 -22.61 10.29
C MET A 59 -22.53 -21.18 10.74
N THR A 60 -23.35 -21.04 11.77
CA THR A 60 -23.97 -19.76 12.18
C THR A 60 -22.96 -18.78 12.81
N GLY A 61 -21.81 -19.28 13.29
CA GLY A 61 -20.74 -18.46 13.88
C GLY A 61 -19.76 -17.86 12.86
N CYS A 62 -19.28 -18.66 11.90
CA CYS A 62 -18.23 -18.24 10.96
C CYS A 62 -18.70 -17.13 10.02
N GLY A 63 -19.93 -17.20 9.50
CA GLY A 63 -20.47 -16.17 8.60
C GLY A 63 -20.68 -14.82 9.30
N LYS A 64 -21.06 -14.83 10.58
CA LYS A 64 -21.20 -13.59 11.38
C LYS A 64 -19.83 -12.96 11.67
N CYS A 65 -18.81 -13.78 11.96
CA CYS A 65 -17.43 -13.30 12.13
C CYS A 65 -16.88 -12.66 10.85
N VAL A 66 -17.04 -13.30 9.68
CA VAL A 66 -16.57 -12.76 8.39
C VAL A 66 -17.22 -11.41 8.10
N ARG A 67 -18.53 -11.29 8.31
CA ARG A 67 -19.27 -10.03 8.08
C ARG A 67 -18.82 -8.93 9.04
N PHE A 68 -18.64 -9.26 10.32
CA PHE A 68 -18.16 -8.30 11.31
C PHE A 68 -16.73 -7.84 10.98
N LEU A 69 -15.84 -8.76 10.61
CA LEU A 69 -14.47 -8.44 10.19
C LEU A 69 -14.45 -7.56 8.94
N MET A 70 -15.27 -7.88 7.92
CA MET A 70 -15.40 -7.07 6.72
C MET A 70 -15.86 -5.64 7.05
N PHE A 71 -16.83 -5.48 7.95
CA PHE A 71 -17.29 -4.17 8.40
C PHE A 71 -16.16 -3.40 9.10
N VAL A 72 -15.49 -4.02 10.08
CA VAL A 72 -14.41 -3.37 10.84
C VAL A 72 -13.27 -2.94 9.92
N VAL A 73 -12.83 -3.81 9.00
CA VAL A 73 -11.76 -3.50 8.06
C VAL A 73 -12.14 -2.32 7.15
N ASN A 74 -13.34 -2.35 6.55
CA ASN A 74 -13.79 -1.25 5.69
C ASN A 74 -13.96 0.06 6.47
N PHE A 75 -14.40 -0.02 7.74
CA PHE A 75 -14.55 1.16 8.59
C PHE A 75 -13.20 1.79 8.95
N VAL A 76 -12.19 0.97 9.28
CA VAL A 76 -10.82 1.46 9.53
C VAL A 76 -10.24 2.11 8.27
N ILE A 77 -10.40 1.48 7.10
CA ILE A 77 -9.93 2.05 5.82
C ILE A 77 -10.68 3.37 5.52
N TRP A 78 -11.98 3.43 5.82
CA TRP A 78 -12.76 4.65 5.65
C TRP A 78 -12.22 5.80 6.52
N VAL A 79 -11.96 5.56 7.81
CA VAL A 79 -11.34 6.57 8.69
C VAL A 79 -9.95 6.99 8.20
N ALA A 80 -9.13 6.03 7.76
CA ALA A 80 -7.80 6.32 7.20
C ALA A 80 -7.90 7.18 5.93
N SER A 81 -8.90 6.93 5.06
CA SER A 81 -9.11 7.72 3.85
C SER A 81 -9.48 9.17 4.15
N ILE A 82 -10.24 9.43 5.21
CA ILE A 82 -10.54 10.79 5.68
C ILE A 82 -9.25 11.50 6.12
N ALA A 83 -8.40 10.82 6.88
CA ALA A 83 -7.12 11.40 7.30
C ALA A 83 -6.23 11.75 6.10
N ILE A 84 -6.13 10.88 5.10
CA ILE A 84 -5.39 11.14 3.86
C ILE A 84 -5.98 12.35 3.10
N LEU A 85 -7.31 12.45 3.01
CA LEU A 85 -7.97 13.59 2.37
C LEU A 85 -7.70 14.90 3.10
N VAL A 86 -7.78 14.90 4.43
CA VAL A 86 -7.45 16.07 5.25
C VAL A 86 -6.00 16.50 5.01
N LEU A 87 -5.05 15.55 4.99
CA LEU A 87 -3.65 15.85 4.70
C LEU A 87 -3.46 16.38 3.27
N GLY A 88 -4.09 15.76 2.28
CA GLY A 88 -4.02 16.21 0.88
C GLY A 88 -4.58 17.62 0.71
N ILE A 89 -5.75 17.91 1.27
CA ILE A 89 -6.34 19.25 1.24
C ILE A 89 -5.46 20.26 1.99
N TRP A 90 -4.93 19.89 3.17
CA TRP A 90 -4.00 20.74 3.91
C TRP A 90 -2.79 21.13 3.07
N THR A 91 -2.13 20.15 2.43
CA THR A 91 -0.97 20.41 1.56
C THR A 91 -1.30 21.32 0.38
N VAL A 92 -2.54 21.23 -0.12
CA VAL A 92 -3.03 22.09 -1.18
C VAL A 92 -3.35 23.49 -0.65
N VAL A 93 -3.97 23.67 0.51
CA VAL A 93 -4.44 24.99 0.98
C VAL A 93 -3.28 25.92 1.35
N ASP A 94 -2.13 25.39 1.78
CA ASP A 94 -0.91 26.18 2.06
C ASP A 94 -0.22 26.77 0.79
N ARG A 95 -0.98 26.96 -0.31
CA ARG A 95 -0.55 27.47 -1.65
C ARG A 95 0.45 28.63 -1.65
N PRO A 96 0.21 29.77 -0.95
CA PRO A 96 0.98 30.98 -1.22
C PRO A 96 2.45 30.88 -0.76
N TYR A 97 2.76 29.94 0.12
CA TYR A 97 4.14 29.68 0.55
C TYR A 97 4.85 28.64 -0.33
N LEU A 98 4.10 27.77 -1.01
CA LEU A 98 4.66 26.64 -1.78
C LEU A 98 4.93 27.02 -3.25
N GLU A 99 4.09 27.84 -3.88
CA GLU A 99 4.25 28.15 -5.32
C GLU A 99 5.50 28.99 -5.67
N GLN A 100 6.05 29.77 -4.74
CA GLN A 100 7.29 30.52 -4.95
C GLN A 100 8.57 29.71 -4.64
N LEU A 101 8.43 28.51 -4.06
CA LEU A 101 9.53 27.79 -3.41
C LEU A 101 9.83 26.39 -3.96
N LEU A 102 8.94 25.78 -4.76
CA LEU A 102 8.91 24.31 -4.94
C LEU A 102 8.88 23.76 -6.38
N GLY A 103 9.06 24.58 -7.42
CA GLY A 103 8.96 24.08 -8.79
C GLY A 103 7.60 23.42 -9.02
N SER A 104 6.56 24.25 -9.01
CA SER A 104 5.13 23.97 -8.74
C SER A 104 4.49 22.71 -9.32
N GLU A 105 5.04 22.06 -10.34
CA GLU A 105 4.31 21.02 -11.08
C GLU A 105 4.31 19.67 -10.36
N MET A 106 5.46 19.18 -9.87
CA MET A 106 5.60 17.79 -9.38
C MET A 106 4.96 17.59 -8.01
N TYR A 107 5.24 18.49 -7.06
CA TYR A 107 4.66 18.42 -5.71
C TYR A 107 3.13 18.56 -5.75
N MET A 108 2.64 19.49 -6.56
CA MET A 108 1.20 19.71 -6.72
C MET A 108 0.53 18.52 -7.41
N THR A 109 1.19 17.94 -8.41
CA THR A 109 0.74 16.70 -9.04
C THR A 109 0.61 15.57 -8.01
N ALA A 110 1.62 15.38 -7.15
CA ALA A 110 1.58 14.37 -6.10
C ALA A 110 0.44 14.61 -5.08
N ALA A 111 0.24 15.86 -4.66
CA ALA A 111 -0.86 16.23 -3.75
C ALA A 111 -2.24 15.99 -4.38
N TYR A 112 -2.43 16.32 -5.65
CA TYR A 112 -3.67 16.03 -6.36
C TYR A 112 -3.91 14.53 -6.53
N ILE A 113 -2.87 13.74 -6.82
CA ILE A 113 -2.97 12.27 -6.85
C ILE A 113 -3.40 11.75 -5.48
N LEU A 114 -2.81 12.26 -4.40
CA LEU A 114 -3.16 11.86 -3.03
C LEU A 114 -4.64 12.14 -2.71
N ILE A 115 -5.15 13.32 -3.09
CA ILE A 115 -6.56 13.69 -2.92
C ILE A 115 -7.45 12.78 -3.77
N ALA A 116 -7.13 12.59 -5.06
CA ALA A 116 -7.92 11.77 -5.97
C ALA A 116 -8.01 10.32 -5.48
N THR A 117 -6.89 9.71 -5.10
CA THR A 117 -6.86 8.35 -4.54
C THR A 117 -7.60 8.28 -3.21
N GLY A 118 -7.44 9.27 -2.33
CA GLY A 118 -8.18 9.36 -1.07
C GLY A 118 -9.70 9.37 -1.27
N CYS A 119 -10.19 10.13 -2.25
CA CYS A 119 -11.62 10.18 -2.59
C CYS A 119 -12.13 8.82 -3.06
N VAL A 120 -11.40 8.16 -3.96
CA VAL A 120 -11.78 6.82 -4.46
C VAL A 120 -11.87 5.82 -3.31
N ILE A 121 -10.85 5.77 -2.44
CA ILE A 121 -10.84 4.86 -1.28
C ILE A 121 -12.00 5.19 -0.34
N PHE A 122 -12.27 6.47 -0.06
CA PHE A 122 -13.37 6.90 0.78
C PHE A 122 -14.73 6.37 0.28
N PHE A 123 -15.02 6.55 -1.02
CA PHE A 123 -16.29 6.08 -1.59
C PHE A 123 -16.39 4.55 -1.60
N VAL A 124 -15.31 3.85 -1.96
CA VAL A 124 -15.29 2.38 -1.99
C VAL A 124 -15.50 1.80 -0.58
N SER A 125 -14.79 2.32 0.42
CA SER A 125 -14.91 1.87 1.81
C SER A 125 -16.24 2.24 2.44
N PHE A 126 -16.81 3.40 2.08
CA PHE A 126 -18.17 3.76 2.47
C PHE A 126 -19.18 2.75 1.93
N LEU A 127 -19.15 2.47 0.61
CA LEU A 127 -20.03 1.46 0.01
C LEU A 127 -19.81 0.06 0.61
N GLY A 128 -18.58 -0.30 0.95
CA GLY A 128 -18.25 -1.55 1.64
C GLY A 128 -18.88 -1.65 3.04
N CYS A 129 -18.84 -0.56 3.82
CA CYS A 129 -19.49 -0.49 5.14
C CYS A 129 -21.02 -0.59 5.03
N PHE A 130 -21.64 0.16 4.12
CA PHE A 130 -23.09 0.14 3.92
C PHE A 130 -23.58 -1.18 3.33
N GLY A 131 -22.82 -1.79 2.42
CA GLY A 131 -23.10 -3.11 1.85
C GLY A 131 -23.09 -4.21 2.92
N ALA A 132 -22.15 -4.15 3.87
CA ALA A 132 -22.10 -5.08 5.00
C ALA A 132 -23.27 -4.89 5.99
N LEU A 133 -23.72 -3.66 6.21
CA LEU A 133 -24.80 -3.34 7.17
C LEU A 133 -26.21 -3.60 6.65
N ARG A 134 -26.47 -3.36 5.35
CA ARG A 134 -27.85 -3.32 4.82
C ARG A 134 -28.32 -4.63 4.18
N GLU A 135 -27.47 -5.64 4.03
CA GLU A 135 -27.79 -6.91 3.33
C GLU A 135 -28.48 -6.75 1.96
N VAL A 136 -28.41 -5.56 1.36
CA VAL A 136 -29.03 -5.27 0.05
C VAL A 136 -28.10 -5.84 -1.02
N LYS A 137 -28.55 -6.91 -1.69
CA LYS A 137 -27.80 -7.61 -2.75
C LYS A 137 -27.25 -6.64 -3.82
N CYS A 138 -28.05 -5.65 -4.22
CA CYS A 138 -27.65 -4.65 -5.21
C CYS A 138 -26.43 -3.82 -4.76
N MET A 139 -26.33 -3.43 -3.48
CA MET A 139 -25.18 -2.68 -2.95
C MET A 139 -23.91 -3.52 -2.85
N LEU A 140 -24.04 -4.81 -2.57
CA LEU A 140 -22.89 -5.73 -2.55
C LEU A 140 -22.37 -5.99 -3.98
N LEU A 141 -23.29 -6.09 -4.94
CA LEU A 141 -22.95 -6.26 -6.36
C LEU A 141 -22.26 -5.01 -6.94
N THR A 142 -22.75 -3.80 -6.62
CA THR A 142 -22.08 -2.56 -7.05
C THR A 142 -20.68 -2.42 -6.44
N TYR A 143 -20.51 -2.77 -5.17
CA TYR A 143 -19.19 -2.82 -4.53
C TYR A 143 -18.24 -3.76 -5.28
N PHE A 144 -18.69 -4.97 -5.62
CA PHE A 144 -17.88 -5.94 -6.36
C PHE A 144 -17.50 -5.44 -7.75
N ILE A 145 -18.44 -4.83 -8.48
CA ILE A 145 -18.19 -4.23 -9.81
C ILE A 145 -17.13 -3.13 -9.70
N ILE A 146 -17.24 -2.23 -8.73
CA ILE A 146 -16.27 -1.13 -8.56
C ILE A 146 -14.87 -1.69 -8.24
N VAL A 147 -14.77 -2.67 -7.34
CA VAL A 147 -13.49 -3.31 -7.01
C VAL A 147 -12.88 -4.02 -8.23
N LEU A 148 -13.70 -4.67 -9.05
CA LEU A 148 -13.25 -5.31 -10.30
C LEU A 148 -12.74 -4.28 -11.32
N LEU A 149 -13.42 -3.14 -11.47
CA LEU A 149 -12.95 -2.05 -12.33
C LEU A 149 -11.63 -1.47 -11.84
N LEU A 150 -11.48 -1.27 -10.52
CA LEU A 150 -10.21 -0.82 -9.94
C LEU A 150 -9.09 -1.82 -10.18
N PHE A 151 -9.37 -3.11 -10.08
CA PHE A 151 -8.39 -4.14 -10.39
C PHE A 151 -7.91 -4.06 -11.85
N ILE A 152 -8.83 -3.88 -12.81
CA ILE A 152 -8.47 -3.70 -14.23
C ILE A 152 -7.60 -2.45 -14.42
N ILE A 153 -7.97 -1.33 -13.80
CA ILE A 153 -7.19 -0.07 -13.86
C ILE A 153 -5.79 -0.29 -13.26
N LEU A 154 -5.68 -0.99 -12.14
CA LEU A 154 -4.40 -1.32 -11.51
C LEU A 154 -3.55 -2.24 -12.37
N LEU A 155 -4.15 -3.23 -13.05
CA LEU A 155 -3.43 -4.08 -14.01
C LEU A 155 -2.89 -3.28 -15.18
N ILE A 156 -3.71 -2.43 -15.79
CA ILE A 156 -3.29 -1.55 -16.89
C ILE A 156 -2.18 -0.61 -16.39
N GLY A 157 -2.36 0.01 -15.22
CA GLY A 157 -1.36 0.88 -14.60
C GLY A 157 -0.05 0.15 -14.32
N GLY A 158 -0.09 -1.09 -13.85
CA GLY A 158 1.09 -1.94 -13.64
C GLY A 158 1.83 -2.27 -14.93
N ILE A 159 1.10 -2.63 -16.00
CA ILE A 159 1.68 -2.87 -17.33
C ILE A 159 2.32 -1.60 -17.87
N LEU A 160 1.61 -0.47 -17.83
CA LEU A 160 2.14 0.82 -18.28
C LEU A 160 3.34 1.26 -17.45
N GLY A 161 3.31 1.06 -16.13
CA GLY A 161 4.41 1.35 -15.23
C GLY A 161 5.67 0.52 -15.55
N TYR A 162 5.50 -0.76 -15.89
CA TYR A 162 6.60 -1.61 -16.33
C TYR A 162 7.16 -1.17 -17.70
N VAL A 163 6.29 -0.90 -18.67
CA VAL A 163 6.68 -0.48 -20.03
C VAL A 163 7.40 0.88 -20.01
N PHE A 164 6.96 1.82 -19.17
CA PHE A 164 7.54 3.17 -19.08
C PHE A 164 8.51 3.35 -17.91
N LYS A 165 9.00 2.26 -17.32
CA LYS A 165 9.88 2.32 -16.13
C LYS A 165 11.11 3.20 -16.34
N ASP A 166 11.74 3.14 -17.52
CA ASP A 166 12.97 3.89 -17.79
C ASP A 166 12.70 5.39 -17.92
N LYS A 167 11.56 5.76 -18.51
CA LYS A 167 11.11 7.16 -18.53
C LYS A 167 10.79 7.66 -17.11
N ALA A 168 10.10 6.83 -16.31
CA ALA A 168 9.81 7.16 -14.92
C ALA A 168 11.10 7.40 -14.10
N LYS A 169 12.12 6.54 -14.28
CA LYS A 169 13.45 6.72 -13.65
C LYS A 169 14.07 8.07 -13.96
N ILE A 170 14.07 8.48 -15.23
CA ILE A 170 14.60 9.79 -15.66
C ILE A 170 13.80 10.94 -15.03
N THR A 171 12.47 10.87 -15.08
CA THR A 171 11.58 11.90 -14.51
C THR A 171 11.78 12.04 -13.00
N VAL A 172 11.86 10.93 -12.26
CA VAL A 172 12.09 10.93 -10.81
C VAL A 172 13.47 11.49 -10.47
N ASN A 173 14.51 11.08 -11.20
CA ASN A 173 15.86 11.61 -10.98
C ASN A 173 15.89 13.13 -11.20
N HIS A 174 15.28 13.63 -12.27
CA HIS A 174 15.17 15.07 -12.52
C HIS A 174 14.40 15.80 -11.40
N ALA A 175 13.31 15.21 -10.90
CA ALA A 175 12.57 15.76 -9.78
C ALA A 175 13.42 15.84 -8.50
N MET A 176 14.24 14.80 -8.23
CA MET A 176 15.17 14.80 -7.10
C MET A 176 16.26 15.86 -7.26
N MET A 177 16.76 16.11 -8.48
CA MET A 177 17.72 17.20 -8.73
C MET A 177 17.13 18.59 -8.41
N VAL A 178 15.86 18.81 -8.77
CA VAL A 178 15.15 20.05 -8.40
C VAL A 178 14.99 20.13 -6.88
N ALA A 179 14.60 19.02 -6.24
CA ALA A 179 14.41 18.97 -4.79
C ALA A 179 15.70 19.22 -3.99
N ILE A 180 16.90 18.82 -4.49
CA ILE A 180 18.18 19.16 -3.84
C ILE A 180 18.43 20.68 -3.87
N LYS A 181 18.08 21.36 -4.97
CA LYS A 181 18.26 22.82 -5.10
C LYS A 181 17.39 23.59 -4.13
N GLU A 182 16.22 23.05 -3.79
CA GLU A 182 15.24 23.64 -2.89
C GLU A 182 15.43 23.26 -1.42
N TYR A 183 16.38 22.36 -1.14
CA TYR A 183 16.73 22.03 0.23
C TYR A 183 17.32 23.27 0.92
N ASP A 184 16.72 23.64 2.05
CA ASP A 184 17.16 24.76 2.89
C ASP A 184 17.45 24.25 4.30
N SER A 185 18.70 24.40 4.74
CA SER A 185 19.15 24.02 6.08
C SER A 185 19.07 25.17 7.10
N THR A 186 18.81 26.40 6.62
CA THR A 186 18.91 27.64 7.38
C THR A 186 17.58 28.14 7.94
N SER A 187 16.46 27.81 7.29
CA SER A 187 15.13 28.20 7.80
C SER A 187 14.81 27.54 9.15
N GLU A 188 14.42 28.36 10.14
CA GLU A 188 13.94 27.87 11.45
C GLU A 188 12.76 26.90 11.31
N LYS A 189 11.94 27.08 10.27
CA LYS A 189 10.93 26.12 9.84
C LYS A 189 11.47 25.35 8.64
N LYS A 190 11.87 24.10 8.86
CA LYS A 190 12.22 23.18 7.76
C LYS A 190 11.08 23.15 6.75
N THR A 191 11.39 23.37 5.48
CA THR A 191 10.42 23.20 4.40
C THR A 191 10.00 21.73 4.31
N ALA A 192 8.86 21.47 3.67
CA ALA A 192 8.41 20.10 3.41
C ALA A 192 9.47 19.29 2.64
N VAL A 193 10.22 19.95 1.74
CA VAL A 193 11.34 19.36 0.98
C VAL A 193 12.49 18.98 1.89
N THR A 194 12.94 19.89 2.76
CA THR A 194 14.03 19.61 3.72
C THR A 194 13.66 18.43 4.62
N LYS A 195 12.42 18.41 5.14
CA LYS A 195 11.94 17.30 5.98
C LYS A 195 11.88 15.98 5.20
N ALA A 196 11.35 15.98 3.98
CA ALA A 196 11.27 14.79 3.15
C ALA A 196 12.66 14.21 2.81
N TRP A 197 13.63 15.08 2.49
CA TRP A 197 15.01 14.65 2.27
C TRP A 197 15.65 14.08 3.53
N ASP A 198 15.52 14.77 4.67
CA ASP A 198 16.11 14.33 5.93
C ASP A 198 15.56 12.96 6.36
N GLU A 199 14.24 12.76 6.25
CA GLU A 199 13.58 11.50 6.55
C GLU A 199 13.99 10.41 5.56
N THR A 200 14.06 10.71 4.26
CA THR A 200 14.44 9.73 3.23
C THR A 200 15.87 9.23 3.44
N GLN A 201 16.82 10.14 3.65
CA GLN A 201 18.23 9.80 3.85
C GLN A 201 18.45 8.92 5.08
N GLN A 202 17.78 9.24 6.20
CA GLN A 202 17.87 8.45 7.42
C GLN A 202 17.10 7.13 7.32
N ALA A 203 15.93 7.12 6.68
CA ALA A 203 15.13 5.91 6.54
C ALA A 203 15.76 4.90 5.58
N MET A 204 16.35 5.37 4.48
CA MET A 204 16.97 4.52 3.44
C MET A 204 18.49 4.37 3.61
N LYS A 205 19.11 5.06 4.58
CA LYS A 205 20.56 5.04 4.84
C LYS A 205 21.38 5.39 3.60
N CYS A 206 21.00 6.49 2.95
CA CYS A 206 21.58 6.97 1.70
C CYS A 206 21.93 8.46 1.79
N CYS A 207 22.70 8.98 0.85
CA CYS A 207 22.99 10.40 0.74
C CYS A 207 23.00 10.86 -0.72
N ALA A 208 22.39 12.01 -0.97
CA ALA A 208 22.24 12.58 -2.32
C ALA A 208 21.45 11.67 -3.29
N ILE A 209 21.48 11.96 -4.59
CA ILE A 209 20.71 11.18 -5.58
C ILE A 209 21.51 9.94 -5.92
N GLN A 210 22.76 10.13 -6.36
CA GLN A 210 23.71 9.08 -6.72
C GLN A 210 25.03 9.25 -5.98
N GLU A 211 25.54 10.49 -5.89
CA GLU A 211 26.87 10.81 -5.36
C GLU A 211 26.79 11.96 -4.37
N GLN A 212 27.55 11.88 -3.26
CA GLN A 212 27.51 12.90 -2.19
C GLN A 212 27.90 14.30 -2.69
N GLU A 213 28.75 14.38 -3.71
CA GLU A 213 29.19 15.63 -4.34
C GLU A 213 28.04 16.41 -4.98
N GLU A 214 26.90 15.77 -5.29
CA GLU A 214 25.73 16.44 -5.84
C GLU A 214 25.18 17.50 -4.89
N TRP A 215 25.34 17.36 -3.57
CA TRP A 215 25.00 18.41 -2.61
C TRP A 215 25.80 19.69 -2.88
N VAL A 216 27.10 19.54 -3.10
CA VAL A 216 28.02 20.65 -3.38
C VAL A 216 27.81 21.21 -4.80
N LYS A 217 27.51 20.34 -5.77
CA LYS A 217 27.32 20.72 -7.18
C LYS A 217 25.98 21.42 -7.43
N LEU A 218 24.89 20.93 -6.82
CA LEU A 218 23.53 21.37 -7.15
C LEU A 218 22.98 22.42 -6.18
N ASN A 219 23.41 22.43 -4.92
CA ASN A 219 22.91 23.38 -3.92
C ASN A 219 24.01 24.38 -3.50
N SER A 220 23.73 25.67 -3.70
CA SER A 220 24.66 26.76 -3.41
C SER A 220 25.02 26.88 -1.92
N GLU A 221 24.11 26.53 -1.02
CA GLU A 221 24.30 26.58 0.43
C GLU A 221 25.40 25.59 0.89
N PHE A 222 25.43 24.41 0.26
CA PHE A 222 26.37 23.34 0.57
C PHE A 222 27.70 23.51 -0.19
N ASN A 223 27.69 24.26 -1.29
CA ASN A 223 28.88 24.59 -2.06
C ASN A 223 29.90 25.41 -1.25
N VAL A 224 29.44 26.46 -0.56
CA VAL A 224 30.31 27.43 0.15
C VAL A 224 31.21 26.75 1.18
N ASN A 225 30.67 25.82 1.95
CA ASN A 225 31.38 25.14 3.03
C ASN A 225 31.79 23.70 2.67
N LYS A 226 31.62 23.30 1.40
CA LYS A 226 31.81 21.92 0.89
C LYS A 226 31.35 20.88 1.89
N ARG A 227 30.06 20.93 2.23
CA ARG A 227 29.48 20.08 3.27
C ARG A 227 28.30 19.28 2.73
N VAL A 228 27.91 18.24 3.47
CA VAL A 228 26.66 17.48 3.26
C VAL A 228 25.63 17.77 4.36
N PRO A 229 24.32 17.52 4.14
CA PRO A 229 23.31 17.60 5.18
C PRO A 229 23.61 16.72 6.39
N LYS A 230 23.13 17.11 7.59
CA LYS A 230 23.30 16.31 8.82
C LYS A 230 22.63 14.93 8.71
N SER A 231 21.54 14.86 7.96
CA SER A 231 20.79 13.65 7.63
C SER A 231 21.56 12.65 6.75
N CYS A 232 22.69 13.03 6.15
CA CYS A 232 23.61 12.07 5.52
C CYS A 232 24.55 11.37 6.50
N CYS A 233 24.64 11.84 7.75
CA CYS A 233 25.54 11.28 8.75
C CYS A 233 24.91 10.07 9.45
N LYS A 234 25.76 9.08 9.73
CA LYS A 234 25.39 7.89 10.50
C LYS A 234 25.12 8.25 11.95
N ILE A 235 24.24 7.48 12.57
CA ILE A 235 23.97 7.56 14.00
C ILE A 235 24.90 6.56 14.71
N ASP A 236 25.56 7.01 15.78
CA ASP A 236 26.45 6.18 16.59
C ASP A 236 25.68 5.19 17.48
N THR A 237 26.41 4.36 18.23
CA THR A 237 25.82 3.41 19.19
C THR A 237 25.12 4.09 20.37
N SER A 238 25.35 5.37 20.60
CA SER A 238 24.72 6.20 21.64
C SER A 238 23.43 6.88 21.15
N GLY A 239 23.08 6.73 19.86
CA GLY A 239 21.92 7.39 19.26
C GLY A 239 22.18 8.84 18.80
N LEU A 240 23.43 9.28 18.76
CA LEU A 240 23.84 10.62 18.34
C LEU A 240 24.35 10.63 16.90
N MET A 241 24.03 11.68 16.14
CA MET A 241 24.58 11.85 14.78
C MET A 241 26.10 12.07 14.85
N MET A 242 26.84 11.31 14.03
CA MET A 242 28.28 11.48 13.88
C MET A 242 28.62 12.76 13.12
N GLU A 243 29.75 13.37 13.43
CA GLU A 243 30.30 14.48 12.66
C GLU A 243 30.82 13.97 11.31
N CYS A 244 30.03 14.18 10.24
CA CYS A 244 30.40 13.80 8.88
C CYS A 244 30.31 14.95 7.87
N GLN A 245 29.67 16.07 8.24
CA GLN A 245 29.25 17.09 7.28
C GLN A 245 30.39 17.66 6.45
N ARG A 246 31.57 17.89 7.05
CA ARG A 246 32.74 18.48 6.36
C ARG A 246 33.73 17.46 5.80
N ASN A 247 33.71 16.23 6.32
CA ASN A 247 34.60 15.16 5.91
C ASN A 247 33.84 13.82 5.93
N PRO A 248 32.95 13.61 4.94
CA PRO A 248 32.19 12.38 4.85
C PRO A 248 33.14 11.23 4.45
N THR A 249 33.00 10.11 5.14
CA THR A 249 33.76 8.87 4.93
C THR A 249 32.81 7.69 5.13
N ASP A 250 33.15 6.52 4.57
CA ASP A 250 32.32 5.31 4.73
C ASP A 250 32.04 4.94 6.20
N ALA A 251 32.88 5.38 7.14
CA ALA A 251 32.70 5.12 8.56
C ALA A 251 31.62 6.02 9.22
N ASN A 252 31.50 7.29 8.80
CA ASN A 252 30.66 8.30 9.47
C ASN A 252 29.48 8.80 8.62
N SER A 253 29.42 8.53 7.32
CA SER A 253 28.34 8.95 6.43
C SER A 253 27.78 7.80 5.59
N TYR A 254 26.59 7.99 5.05
CA TYR A 254 25.99 7.12 4.03
C TYR A 254 26.53 7.48 2.65
N THR A 255 27.28 6.59 2.00
CA THR A 255 27.91 6.86 0.69
C THR A 255 27.09 6.39 -0.51
N GLU A 256 26.05 5.59 -0.27
CA GLU A 256 25.15 5.11 -1.31
C GLU A 256 24.11 6.16 -1.72
N GLY A 257 23.82 6.25 -3.02
CA GLY A 257 22.81 7.14 -3.59
C GLY A 257 21.38 6.76 -3.21
N CYS A 258 20.53 7.75 -2.92
CA CYS A 258 19.14 7.49 -2.55
C CYS A 258 18.29 6.99 -3.71
N PHE A 259 18.65 7.32 -4.96
CA PHE A 259 17.92 6.85 -6.12
C PHE A 259 18.10 5.33 -6.31
N GLU A 260 19.34 4.85 -6.24
CA GLU A 260 19.66 3.43 -6.33
C GLU A 260 19.03 2.65 -5.18
N LYS A 261 19.11 3.18 -3.95
CA LYS A 261 18.46 2.57 -2.79
C LYS A 261 16.94 2.51 -2.91
N ALA A 262 16.32 3.55 -3.49
CA ALA A 262 14.88 3.54 -3.74
C ALA A 262 14.49 2.48 -4.79
N VAL A 263 15.30 2.32 -5.84
CA VAL A 263 15.08 1.27 -6.85
C VAL A 263 15.26 -0.12 -6.25
N GLU A 264 16.33 -0.34 -5.50
CA GLU A 264 16.61 -1.60 -4.80
C GLU A 264 15.46 -1.97 -3.84
N PHE A 265 14.98 -0.99 -3.07
CA PHE A 265 13.82 -1.17 -2.19
C PHE A 265 12.56 -1.59 -2.94
N VAL A 266 12.29 -0.98 -4.10
CA VAL A 266 11.14 -1.36 -4.94
C VAL A 266 11.32 -2.78 -5.50
N GLU A 267 12.51 -3.14 -5.97
CA GLU A 267 12.79 -4.46 -6.52
C GLU A 267 12.69 -5.57 -5.48
N GLU A 268 13.20 -5.35 -4.26
CA GLU A 268 13.12 -6.28 -3.14
C GLU A 268 11.65 -6.55 -2.75
N HIS A 269 10.80 -5.52 -2.80
CA HIS A 269 9.39 -5.63 -2.45
C HIS A 269 8.46 -5.95 -3.64
N ALA A 270 8.95 -5.90 -4.87
CA ALA A 270 8.14 -6.16 -6.07
C ALA A 270 7.55 -7.58 -6.07
N LEU A 271 8.29 -8.58 -5.58
CA LEU A 271 7.79 -9.96 -5.47
C LEU A 271 6.62 -10.06 -4.49
N ILE A 272 6.69 -9.36 -3.36
CA ILE A 272 5.62 -9.36 -2.35
C ILE A 272 4.40 -8.64 -2.90
N ILE A 273 4.58 -7.46 -3.50
CA ILE A 273 3.49 -6.67 -4.10
C ILE A 273 2.81 -7.44 -5.22
N GLY A 274 3.61 -8.05 -6.12
CA GLY A 274 3.10 -8.91 -7.20
C GLY A 274 2.37 -10.13 -6.67
N GLY A 275 2.91 -10.80 -5.64
CA GLY A 275 2.28 -11.95 -5.00
C GLY A 275 0.93 -11.62 -4.37
N VAL A 276 0.82 -10.49 -3.66
CA VAL A 276 -0.46 -10.01 -3.11
C VAL A 276 -1.45 -9.70 -4.23
N GLY A 277 -1.01 -9.06 -5.32
CA GLY A 277 -1.85 -8.79 -6.49
C GLY A 277 -2.43 -10.05 -7.11
N ILE A 278 -1.61 -11.09 -7.30
CA ILE A 278 -2.03 -12.39 -7.84
C ILE A 278 -3.01 -13.07 -6.87
N ALA A 279 -2.72 -13.08 -5.57
CA ALA A 279 -3.61 -13.68 -4.58
C ALA A 279 -4.99 -13.02 -4.57
N VAL A 280 -5.04 -11.68 -4.62
CA VAL A 280 -6.29 -10.92 -4.71
C VAL A 280 -7.04 -11.22 -6.02
N ALA A 281 -6.33 -11.33 -7.14
CA ALA A 281 -6.93 -11.70 -8.43
C ALA A 281 -7.62 -13.07 -8.38
N LEU A 282 -6.96 -14.07 -7.78
CA LEU A 282 -7.53 -15.41 -7.60
C LEU A 282 -8.77 -15.36 -6.70
N ILE A 283 -8.70 -14.67 -5.55
CA ILE A 283 -9.84 -14.53 -4.63
C ILE A 283 -11.04 -13.87 -5.32
N MET A 284 -10.81 -12.81 -6.10
CA MET A 284 -11.89 -12.15 -6.85
C MET A 284 -12.48 -13.04 -7.95
N GLY A 285 -11.65 -13.87 -8.60
CA GLY A 285 -12.10 -14.84 -9.60
C GLY A 285 -13.07 -15.87 -9.02
N GLU A 286 -12.77 -16.42 -7.84
CA GLU A 286 -13.63 -17.39 -7.16
C GLU A 286 -14.96 -16.76 -6.71
N VAL A 287 -14.94 -15.51 -6.22
CA VAL A 287 -16.15 -14.80 -5.77
C VAL A 287 -17.10 -14.50 -6.94
N LYS A 288 -16.57 -14.14 -8.12
CA LYS A 288 -17.38 -13.95 -9.33
C LYS A 288 -18.12 -15.23 -9.70
N SER A 289 -17.43 -16.37 -9.65
CA SER A 289 -18.02 -17.68 -9.98
C SER A 289 -19.11 -18.09 -8.98
N ILE A 290 -18.94 -17.78 -7.69
CA ILE A 290 -19.97 -18.04 -6.66
C ILE A 290 -21.20 -17.14 -6.86
N ILE A 291 -21.02 -15.87 -7.25
CA ILE A 291 -22.14 -14.94 -7.48
C ILE A 291 -22.90 -15.32 -8.76
N GLU A 292 -22.21 -15.61 -9.86
CA GLU A 292 -22.82 -16.09 -11.12
C GLU A 292 -23.52 -17.44 -10.92
N CYS A 293 -22.94 -18.35 -10.14
CA CYS A 293 -23.58 -19.61 -9.78
C CYS A 293 -24.81 -19.40 -8.88
N SER A 294 -24.79 -18.38 -8.02
CA SER A 294 -25.98 -18.02 -7.22
C SER A 294 -27.09 -17.40 -8.06
N GLU A 295 -26.75 -16.62 -9.09
CA GLU A 295 -27.72 -15.98 -9.99
C GLU A 295 -28.33 -16.99 -10.97
N ALA A 296 -27.50 -17.90 -11.51
CA ALA A 296 -27.95 -19.03 -12.33
C ALA A 296 -28.85 -20.00 -11.55
N PHE A 297 -28.49 -20.31 -10.29
CA PHE A 297 -29.32 -21.14 -9.41
C PHE A 297 -30.64 -20.45 -9.01
N TYR A 298 -30.63 -19.12 -8.88
CA TYR A 298 -31.86 -18.35 -8.61
C TYR A 298 -32.77 -18.29 -9.84
N LEU A 299 -32.21 -18.17 -11.04
CA LEU A 299 -32.95 -18.26 -12.30
C LEU A 299 -33.53 -19.65 -12.53
N GLU A 300 -32.78 -20.73 -12.26
CA GLU A 300 -33.31 -22.10 -12.31
C GLU A 300 -34.43 -22.35 -11.28
N LEU A 301 -34.35 -21.73 -10.09
CA LEU A 301 -35.42 -21.80 -9.08
C LEU A 301 -36.68 -20.99 -9.45
N VAL A 302 -36.54 -19.93 -10.25
CA VAL A 302 -37.67 -19.15 -10.76
C VAL A 302 -38.33 -19.86 -11.95
N ASP A 303 -37.55 -20.40 -12.90
CA ASP A 303 -38.07 -21.18 -14.03
C ASP A 303 -38.77 -22.48 -13.57
N THR A 304 -38.30 -23.11 -12.48
CA THR A 304 -39.00 -24.27 -11.89
C THR A 304 -40.26 -23.89 -11.10
N GLY A 305 -40.43 -22.62 -10.72
CA GLY A 305 -41.65 -22.08 -10.10
C GLY A 305 -42.78 -21.82 -11.09
N ASP A 306 -42.45 -21.37 -12.31
CA ASP A 306 -43.43 -21.11 -13.37
C ASP A 306 -43.87 -22.39 -14.12
N ALA A 307 -43.16 -23.51 -13.93
CA ALA A 307 -43.55 -24.82 -14.46
C ALA A 307 -44.60 -25.56 -13.59
N PHE A 308 -45.06 -24.97 -12.48
CA PHE A 308 -46.02 -25.58 -11.54
C PHE A 308 -47.35 -24.81 -11.39
N THR A 309 -47.63 -23.86 -12.27
CA THR A 309 -48.95 -23.19 -12.44
C THR A 309 -49.50 -23.44 -13.83
#